data_AF-A0A8R7RCY6-F1
#
_entry.id   AF-A0A8R7RCY6-F1
#
_cell.length_a   1.000
_cell.length_b   1.000
_cell.length_c   1.000
_cell.angle_alpha   90.00
_cell.angle_beta   90.00
_cell.angle_gamma   90.00
#
_symmetry.space_group_name_H-M   'P 1'
#
loop_
_entity.id
_entity.type
_entity.pdbx_description
1 polymer ?
#
loop_
_entity_poly.entity_id
_entity_poly.type
_entity_poly.pdbx_seq_one_letter_code
_entity_poly.pdbx_strand_id
1 'polypeptide(L)' 'MQIAGKLNVIIREQCLRDVGQLEQDLVFGDAGTKELINFFRTQLGVSRENKLRLLMIYAAINPEKFESDKGTKMM' A
#
# COMPACT_ATOMS: atom_id res chain seq x y z
N MET A 1 -15.51 -13.01 -22.50
CA MET A 1 -16.18 -12.59 -21.23
C MET A 1 -15.60 -13.24 -19.96
N GLN A 2 -15.14 -14.49 -19.99
CA GLN A 2 -14.76 -15.19 -18.74
C GLN A 2 -13.59 -14.54 -17.96
N ILE A 3 -12.57 -14.01 -18.63
CA ILE A 3 -11.41 -13.40 -17.98
C ILE A 3 -11.80 -12.11 -17.23
N ALA A 4 -12.55 -11.21 -17.88
CA ALA A 4 -13.03 -9.97 -17.24
C ALA A 4 -13.89 -10.26 -16.00
N GLY A 5 -14.73 -11.30 -16.05
CA GLY A 5 -15.49 -11.75 -14.88
C GLY A 5 -14.59 -12.19 -13.72
N LYS A 6 -13.59 -13.03 -13.99
CA LYS A 6 -12.60 -13.47 -12.98
C LYS A 6 -11.82 -12.29 -12.39
N LEU A 7 -11.39 -11.34 -13.23
CA LEU A 7 -10.67 -10.14 -12.77
C LEU A 7 -11.52 -9.30 -11.82
N ASN A 8 -12.80 -9.09 -12.15
CA ASN A 8 -13.70 -8.34 -11.28
C ASN A 8 -13.92 -9.00 -9.92
N VAL A 9 -13.97 -10.34 -9.88
CA VAL A 9 -14.03 -11.09 -8.61
C VAL A 9 -12.77 -10.83 -7.79
N ILE A 10 -11.58 -11.00 -8.39
CA ILE A 10 -10.30 -10.77 -7.71
C ILE A 10 -10.17 -9.34 -7.19
N ILE A 11 -10.51 -8.34 -8.01
CA ILE A 11 -10.47 -6.92 -7.61
C ILE A 11 -11.32 -6.67 -6.37
N ARG A 12 -12.50 -7.27 -6.31
CA ARG A 12 -13.43 -7.12 -5.19
C ARG A 12 -12.94 -7.86 -3.95
N GLU A 13 -12.56 -9.13 -4.09
CA GLU A 13 -12.16 -9.99 -2.98
C GLU A 13 -10.86 -9.52 -2.31
N GLN A 14 -9.93 -8.97 -3.08
CA GLN A 14 -8.65 -8.48 -2.56
C GLN A 14 -8.63 -6.96 -2.29
N CYS A 15 -9.78 -6.29 -2.40
CA CYS A 15 -9.91 -4.83 -2.22
C CYS A 15 -8.91 -4.02 -3.07
N LEU A 16 -8.62 -4.46 -4.30
CA LEU A 16 -7.54 -3.91 -5.12
C LEU A 16 -7.78 -2.45 -5.55
N ARG A 17 -9.05 -2.01 -5.58
CA ARG A 17 -9.37 -0.62 -5.88
C ARG A 17 -8.84 0.33 -4.79
N ASP A 18 -9.08 0.00 -3.52
CA ASP A 18 -8.63 0.84 -2.41
C ASP A 18 -7.10 0.80 -2.25
N VAL A 19 -6.50 -0.38 -2.45
CA VAL A 19 -5.04 -0.56 -2.47
C VAL A 19 -4.42 0.28 -3.60
N GLY A 20 -4.97 0.17 -4.81
CA GLY A 20 -4.48 0.89 -5.98
C GLY A 20 -4.63 2.41 -5.85
N GLN A 21 -5.71 2.88 -5.23
CA GLN A 21 -5.90 4.31 -4.96
C GLN A 21 -4.82 4.82 -4.00
N LEU A 22 -4.62 4.15 -2.87
CA LEU A 22 -3.60 4.56 -1.91
C LEU A 22 -2.18 4.49 -2.49
N GLU A 23 -1.89 3.49 -3.32
CA GLU A 23 -0.62 3.38 -4.05
C GLU A 23 -0.40 4.61 -4.95
N GLN A 24 -1.41 5.05 -5.70
CA GLN A 24 -1.32 6.26 -6.51
C GLN A 24 -1.14 7.51 -5.64
N ASP A 25 -1.96 7.67 -4.61
CA ASP A 25 -1.89 8.84 -3.73
C ASP A 25 -0.51 8.94 -3.06
N LEU A 26 0.10 7.81 -2.68
CA LEU A 26 1.48 7.78 -2.18
C LEU A 26 2.48 8.24 -3.24
N VAL A 27 2.42 7.67 -4.46
CA VAL A 27 3.37 7.97 -5.54
C VAL A 27 3.27 9.43 -6.02
N PHE A 28 2.07 10.00 -6.05
CA PHE A 28 1.84 11.38 -6.49
C PHE A 28 1.91 12.41 -5.35
N GLY A 29 2.06 11.96 -4.10
CA GLY A 29 2.23 12.83 -2.93
C GLY A 29 0.94 13.32 -2.28
N ASP A 30 -0.21 12.78 -2.67
CA ASP A 30 -1.53 13.06 -2.10
C ASP A 30 -1.80 12.32 -0.77
N ALA A 31 -0.98 11.31 -0.44
CA ALA A 31 -1.03 10.57 0.82
C ALA A 31 0.35 10.39 1.47
N GLY A 32 0.38 10.22 2.79
CA GLY A 32 1.61 9.99 3.54
C GLY A 32 1.44 8.97 4.67
N THR A 33 2.26 9.11 5.72
CA THR A 33 2.32 8.16 6.84
C THR A 33 0.96 7.95 7.52
N LYS A 34 0.18 9.03 7.66
CA LYS A 34 -1.10 9.00 8.37
C LYS A 34 -2.14 8.18 7.61
N GLU A 35 -2.24 8.39 6.31
CA GLU A 35 -3.19 7.71 5.42
C GLU A 35 -2.86 6.23 5.32
N LEU A 36 -1.56 5.89 5.21
CA LEU A 36 -1.09 4.51 5.21
C LEU A 36 -1.41 3.78 6.52
N ILE A 37 -1.16 4.42 7.68
CA ILE A 37 -1.51 3.84 8.99
C ILE A 37 -3.02 3.67 9.11
N ASN A 38 -3.81 4.67 8.71
CA ASN A 38 -5.26 4.60 8.76
C ASN A 38 -5.78 3.42 7.90
N PHE A 39 -5.26 3.29 6.68
CA PHE A 39 -5.59 2.18 5.79
C PHE A 39 -5.30 0.82 6.43
N PHE A 40 -4.15 0.62 7.06
CA PHE A 40 -3.86 -0.67 7.72
C PHE A 40 -4.75 -0.96 8.94
N ARG A 41 -5.25 0.09 9.62
CA ARG A 41 -6.17 -0.05 10.75
C ARG A 41 -7.59 -0.36 10.31
N THR A 42 -8.06 0.23 9.22
CA THR A 42 -9.45 0.08 8.77
C THR A 42 -9.62 -1.11 7.83
N GLN A 43 -8.64 -1.37 6.96
CA GLN A 43 -8.75 -2.35 5.88
C GLN A 43 -8.12 -3.69 6.30
N LEU A 44 -8.77 -4.33 7.29
CA LEU A 44 -8.30 -5.57 7.90
C LEU A 44 -8.27 -6.76 6.93
N GLY A 45 -9.15 -6.76 5.92
CA GLY A 45 -9.25 -7.82 4.90
C GLY A 45 -8.16 -7.79 3.82
N VAL A 46 -7.33 -6.74 3.76
CA VAL A 46 -6.26 -6.63 2.77
C VAL A 46 -5.16 -7.66 3.07
N SER A 47 -4.70 -8.36 2.04
CA SER A 47 -3.65 -9.38 2.17
C SER A 47 -2.35 -8.80 2.72
N ARG A 48 -1.55 -9.63 3.38
CA ARG A 48 -0.21 -9.23 3.87
C ARG A 48 0.70 -8.77 2.73
N GLU A 49 0.58 -9.40 1.56
CA GLU A 49 1.31 -9.03 0.34
C GLU A 49 0.97 -7.60 -0.11
N ASN A 50 -0.30 -7.24 -0.15
CA ASN A 50 -0.73 -5.89 -0.53
C ASN A 50 -0.28 -4.85 0.51
N LYS A 51 -0.28 -5.20 1.80
CA LYS A 51 0.28 -4.33 2.86
C LYS A 51 1.79 -4.14 2.71
N LEU A 52 2.52 -5.22 2.43
CA LEU A 52 3.97 -5.16 2.20
C LEU A 52 4.30 -4.30 0.98
N ARG A 53 3.55 -4.46 -0.12
CA ARG A 53 3.73 -3.65 -1.33
C ARG A 53 3.61 -2.15 -1.02
N LEU A 54 2.56 -1.74 -0.31
CA LEU A 54 2.37 -0.34 0.09
C LEU A 54 3.50 0.18 0.99
N LEU A 55 4.02 -0.65 1.90
CA LEU A 55 5.19 -0.30 2.72
C LEU A 55 6.45 -0.12 1.87
N MET A 56 6.68 -0.99 0.89
CA MET A 56 7.83 -0.89 -0.03
C MET A 56 7.75 0.38 -0.88
N ILE A 57 6.56 0.71 -1.41
CA ILE A 57 6.32 1.97 -2.14
C ILE A 57 6.61 3.16 -1.22
N TYR A 58 6.03 3.17 -0.02
CA TYR A 58 6.26 4.22 0.97
C TYR A 58 7.74 4.41 1.30
N ALA A 59 8.49 3.31 1.47
CA ALA A 59 9.92 3.37 1.72
C ALA A 59 10.70 3.92 0.52
N ALA A 60 10.37 3.49 -0.69
CA ALA A 60 11.04 3.91 -1.92
C ALA A 60 10.84 5.41 -2.22
N ILE A 61 9.67 5.98 -1.89
CA ILE A 61 9.39 7.40 -2.11
C ILE A 61 9.82 8.31 -0.95
N ASN A 62 10.17 7.74 0.22
CA ASN A 62 10.66 8.48 1.39
C ASN A 62 12.01 7.91 1.88
N PRO A 63 13.05 7.79 1.02
CA PRO A 63 14.33 7.18 1.41
C PRO A 63 14.98 7.88 2.61
N GLU A 64 14.79 9.20 2.72
CA GLU A 64 15.34 10.02 3.80
C GLU A 64 14.86 9.61 5.20
N LYS A 65 13.67 8.98 5.31
CA LYS A 65 13.15 8.46 6.59
C LYS A 65 13.92 7.24 7.08
N PHE A 66 14.64 6.55 6.18
CA PHE A 66 15.39 5.33 6.45
C PHE A 66 16.90 5.54 6.50
N GLU A 67 17.40 6.70 6.08
CA GLU A 67 18.82 7.08 6.15
C GLU A 67 19.27 7.58 7.53
N SER A 68 18.34 7.81 8.46
CA SER A 68 18.68 8.16 9.85
C SER A 68 19.25 6.97 10.63
N ASP A 69 20.03 7.22 11.69
CA ASP A 69 20.58 6.16 12.58
C ASP A 69 19.49 5.23 13.16
N LYS A 70 18.24 5.72 13.26
CA LYS A 70 17.07 4.89 13.61
C LYS A 70 16.63 3.99 12.47
N GLY A 71 16.67 4.45 11.22
CA GLY A 71 16.34 3.67 10.04
C GLY A 71 17.35 2.55 9.79
N THR A 72 18.65 2.84 9.94
CA THR A 72 19.73 1.83 9.81
C THR A 72 19.61 0.69 10.82
N LYS A 73 19.06 0.95 12.03
CA LYS A 73 18.84 -0.07 13.07
C LYS A 73 17.57 -0.93 12.86
N MET A 74 16.72 -0.57 11.90
CA MET A 74 15.50 -1.31 11.57
C MET A 74 15.68 -2.24 10.36
N MET A 75 16.81 -2.13 9.64
CA MET A 75 17.26 -3.08 8.62
C MET A 75 18.10 -4.19 9.24
#